data_AF-D4GTV7-F1
#
_entry.id   AF-D4GTV7-F1
#
_cell.length_a   1.000
_cell.length_b   1.000
_cell.length_c   1.000
_cell.angle_alpha   90.00
_cell.angle_beta   90.00
_cell.angle_gamma   90.00
#
_symmetry.space_group_name_H-M   'P 1'
#
loop_
_entity.id
_entity.type
_entity.pdbx_description
1 polymer ?
#
loop_
_entity_poly.entity_id
_entity_poly.type
_entity_poly.pdbx_seq_one_letter_code
_entity_poly.pdbx_strand_id
1 'polypeptide(L)'
;MYRVTLDTRLDCPLGRVTAAHDVTLTTPYWNLSPETGRCDLWVEASSPGRSQLESGIRALRDADGVSYFELKRKRGSHSTAHVVLEETVAIETVLANGGAVIGPLRDRNGWERWHLGFADADAAAATLDSLDRRYELAAVEQTPRSESLASLGDRCGVSDVAISKTLRRAERKLLGAAVSALAGLDGFDSDPDSDSNSDPDSNSDPNSTNARPDGGG
;
A
#
# COMPACT_ATOMS: atom_id res chain seq x y z
N MET A 1 17.19 14.19 -13.96
CA MET A 1 16.38 13.00 -13.63
C MET A 1 16.62 11.95 -14.69
N TYR A 2 17.13 10.80 -14.25
CA TYR A 2 17.48 9.67 -15.08
C TYR A 2 16.49 8.54 -14.80
N ARG A 3 15.84 7.98 -15.83
CA ARG A 3 14.89 6.87 -15.67
C ARG A 3 15.52 5.57 -16.13
N VAL A 4 15.36 4.53 -15.33
CA VAL A 4 15.77 3.17 -15.68
C VAL A 4 14.56 2.25 -15.57
N THR A 5 14.29 1.47 -16.63
CA THR A 5 13.40 0.33 -16.57
C THR A 5 14.25 -0.93 -16.63
N LEU A 6 14.04 -1.87 -15.72
CA LEU A 6 14.77 -3.14 -15.70
C LEU A 6 13.82 -4.29 -15.36
N ASP A 7 14.14 -5.49 -15.85
CA ASP A 7 13.57 -6.73 -15.36
C ASP A 7 14.61 -7.41 -14.46
N THR A 8 14.20 -7.86 -13.27
CA THR A 8 15.09 -8.53 -12.31
C THR A 8 14.46 -9.80 -11.76
N ARG A 9 15.27 -10.82 -11.48
CA ARG A 9 14.80 -12.01 -10.76
C ARG A 9 15.17 -11.87 -9.29
N LEU A 10 14.14 -11.64 -8.46
CA LEU A 10 14.27 -11.62 -7.01
C LEU A 10 13.75 -12.93 -6.42
N ASP A 11 14.41 -13.39 -5.36
CA ASP A 11 13.88 -14.47 -4.54
C ASP A 11 12.86 -13.93 -3.52
N CYS A 12 11.81 -13.29 -4.04
CA CYS A 12 10.69 -12.77 -3.24
C CYS A 12 9.44 -13.64 -3.44
N PRO A 13 8.46 -13.59 -2.51
CA PRO A 13 7.24 -14.38 -2.62
C PRO A 13 6.46 -14.13 -3.92
N LEU A 14 6.43 -12.87 -4.39
CA LEU A 14 5.75 -12.51 -5.64
C LEU A 14 6.39 -13.18 -6.86
N GLY A 15 7.73 -13.10 -6.96
CA GLY A 15 8.51 -13.77 -8.00
C GLY A 15 8.30 -15.29 -7.99
N ARG A 16 8.42 -15.95 -6.83
CA ARG A 16 8.22 -17.41 -6.72
C ARG A 16 6.80 -17.84 -7.15
N VAL A 17 5.78 -17.11 -6.72
CA VAL A 17 4.38 -17.40 -7.08
C VAL A 17 4.17 -17.28 -8.58
N THR A 18 4.62 -16.18 -9.19
CA THR A 18 4.43 -15.99 -10.64
C THR A 18 5.31 -16.90 -11.50
N ALA A 19 6.38 -17.48 -10.94
CA ALA A 19 7.16 -18.51 -11.62
C ALA A 19 6.44 -19.87 -11.66
N ALA A 20 5.67 -20.20 -10.62
CA ALA A 20 4.97 -21.49 -10.49
C ALA A 20 3.53 -21.45 -11.00
N HIS A 21 2.91 -20.27 -11.07
CA HIS A 21 1.50 -20.09 -11.43
C HIS A 21 1.35 -19.03 -12.53
N ASP A 22 0.41 -19.27 -13.46
CA ASP A 22 0.05 -18.33 -14.52
C ASP A 22 -0.82 -17.19 -13.97
N VAL A 23 -0.16 -16.33 -13.20
CA VAL A 23 -0.72 -15.13 -12.60
C VAL A 23 0.30 -14.00 -12.75
N THR A 24 -0.19 -12.82 -13.10
CA THR A 24 0.59 -11.58 -13.04
C THR A 24 0.21 -10.84 -11.77
N LEU A 25 1.20 -10.38 -11.03
CA LEU A 25 1.01 -9.53 -9.86
C LEU A 25 1.51 -8.13 -10.22
N THR A 26 0.71 -7.10 -9.96
CA THR A 26 1.06 -5.70 -10.17
C THR A 26 0.89 -4.97 -8.85
N THR A 27 1.93 -4.27 -8.42
CA THR A 27 1.99 -3.63 -7.12
C THR A 27 2.02 -2.11 -7.31
N PRO A 28 0.84 -1.45 -7.41
CA PRO A 28 0.75 0.00 -7.60
C PRO A 28 1.17 0.82 -6.36
N TYR A 29 1.07 0.22 -5.17
CA TYR A 29 1.51 0.84 -3.92
C TYR A 29 2.39 -0.12 -3.15
N TRP A 30 3.48 0.43 -2.63
CA TRP A 30 4.40 -0.25 -1.73
C TRP A 30 4.90 0.75 -0.69
N ASN A 31 5.23 0.26 0.50
CA ASN A 31 5.89 1.04 1.53
C ASN A 31 6.86 0.14 2.30
N LEU A 32 8.13 0.51 2.31
CA LEU A 32 9.17 -0.20 3.05
C LEU A 32 9.38 0.47 4.41
N SER A 33 9.18 -0.28 5.48
CA SER A 33 9.49 0.19 6.83
C SER A 33 11.00 0.16 7.06
N PRO A 34 11.66 1.30 7.29
CA PRO A 34 13.10 1.33 7.56
C PRO A 34 13.46 0.72 8.93
N GLU A 35 12.49 0.62 9.85
CA GLU A 35 12.72 0.07 11.19
C GLU A 35 12.65 -1.45 11.21
N THR A 36 11.77 -2.04 10.41
CA THR A 36 11.48 -3.47 10.45
C THR A 36 11.90 -4.23 9.19
N GLY A 37 12.29 -3.54 8.12
CA GLY A 37 12.56 -4.15 6.81
C GLY A 37 11.33 -4.67 6.08
N ARG A 38 10.14 -4.57 6.70
CA ARG A 38 8.89 -5.09 6.14
C ARG A 38 8.38 -4.22 5.02
N CYS A 39 7.88 -4.87 3.97
CA CYS A 39 7.34 -4.21 2.79
C CYS A 39 5.82 -4.42 2.74
N ASP A 40 5.07 -3.34 2.95
CA ASP A 40 3.61 -3.30 2.87
C ASP A 40 3.16 -3.00 1.44
N LEU A 41 2.34 -3.87 0.86
CA LEU A 41 2.03 -3.88 -0.57
C LEU A 41 0.52 -3.97 -0.82
N TRP A 42 0.03 -3.17 -1.74
CA TRP A 42 -1.25 -3.43 -2.41
C TRP A 42 -0.98 -4.14 -3.72
N VAL A 43 -1.46 -5.37 -3.85
CA VAL A 43 -1.21 -6.24 -4.99
C VAL A 43 -2.49 -6.45 -5.79
N GLU A 44 -2.44 -6.11 -7.07
CA GLU A 44 -3.45 -6.44 -8.07
C GLU A 44 -3.00 -7.69 -8.84
N ALA A 45 -3.76 -8.77 -8.72
CA ALA A 45 -3.51 -10.02 -9.42
C ALA A 45 -4.46 -10.16 -10.62
N SER A 46 -3.91 -10.61 -11.75
CA SER A 46 -4.68 -10.97 -12.95
C SER A 46 -4.16 -12.26 -13.57
N SER A 47 -5.03 -12.99 -14.25
CA SER A 47 -4.68 -14.24 -14.92
C SER A 47 -5.58 -14.46 -16.15
N PRO A 48 -5.27 -15.44 -17.03
CA PRO A 48 -6.14 -15.77 -18.15
C PRO A 48 -7.49 -16.34 -17.74
N GLY A 49 -7.61 -16.92 -16.55
CA GLY A 49 -8.81 -17.62 -16.09
C GLY A 49 -8.96 -17.66 -14.58
N ARG A 50 -10.20 -17.85 -14.12
CA ARG A 50 -10.54 -17.82 -12.69
C ARG A 50 -9.80 -18.88 -11.87
N SER A 51 -9.62 -20.08 -12.40
CA SER A 51 -8.94 -21.17 -11.68
C SER A 51 -7.45 -20.88 -11.48
N GLN A 52 -6.82 -20.27 -12.49
CA GLN A 52 -5.42 -19.83 -12.41
C GLN A 52 -5.26 -18.73 -11.35
N LEU A 53 -6.16 -17.72 -11.35
CA LEU A 53 -6.19 -16.70 -10.29
C LEU A 53 -6.32 -17.33 -8.90
N GLU A 54 -7.23 -18.28 -8.75
CA GLU A 54 -7.50 -18.94 -7.47
C GLU A 54 -6.29 -19.70 -6.96
N SER A 55 -5.60 -20.42 -7.85
CA SER A 55 -4.35 -21.10 -7.50
C SER A 55 -3.26 -20.11 -7.11
N GLY A 56 -3.05 -19.05 -7.90
CA GLY A 56 -2.00 -18.05 -7.65
C GLY A 56 -2.22 -17.27 -6.36
N ILE A 57 -3.46 -16.85 -6.07
CA ILE A 57 -3.80 -16.12 -4.83
C ILE A 57 -3.67 -17.01 -3.60
N ARG A 58 -4.06 -18.28 -3.69
CA ARG A 58 -3.83 -19.23 -2.59
C ARG A 58 -2.34 -19.42 -2.34
N ALA A 59 -1.56 -19.63 -3.41
CA ALA A 59 -0.11 -19.77 -3.30
C ALA A 59 0.54 -18.53 -2.70
N LEU A 60 0.11 -17.32 -3.07
CA LEU A 60 0.62 -16.07 -2.50
C LEU A 60 0.30 -15.93 -1.01
N ARG A 61 -0.94 -16.23 -0.60
CA ARG A 61 -1.32 -16.19 0.82
C ARG A 61 -0.48 -17.15 1.66
N ASP A 62 -0.19 -18.33 1.10
CA ASP A 62 0.48 -19.42 1.81
C ASP A 62 2.01 -19.41 1.56
N ALA A 63 2.56 -18.37 0.93
CA ALA A 63 3.97 -18.29 0.56
C ALA A 63 4.86 -17.90 1.76
N ASP A 64 5.99 -18.60 1.90
CA ASP A 64 7.05 -18.24 2.85
C ASP A 64 7.51 -16.79 2.63
N GLY A 65 7.68 -16.02 3.71
CA GLY A 65 8.05 -14.60 3.66
C GLY A 65 6.86 -13.64 3.51
N VAL A 66 5.62 -14.14 3.41
CA VAL A 66 4.39 -13.36 3.56
C VAL A 66 3.93 -13.41 5.02
N SER A 67 4.08 -12.30 5.73
CA SER A 67 3.70 -12.20 7.15
C SER A 67 2.24 -11.80 7.36
N TYR A 68 1.63 -11.15 6.37
CA TYR A 68 0.22 -10.78 6.38
C TYR A 68 -0.36 -10.88 4.98
N PHE A 69 -1.59 -11.37 4.89
CA PHE A 69 -2.34 -11.44 3.65
C PHE A 69 -3.82 -11.19 3.92
N GLU A 70 -4.42 -10.30 3.16
CA GLU A 70 -5.86 -10.07 3.16
C GLU A 70 -6.39 -9.87 1.75
N LEU A 71 -7.34 -10.72 1.34
CA LEU A 71 -8.02 -10.57 0.06
C LEU A 71 -9.10 -9.50 0.18
N LYS A 72 -8.95 -8.39 -0.54
CA LYS A 72 -9.86 -7.23 -0.46
C LYS A 72 -10.97 -7.29 -1.50
N ARG A 73 -10.65 -7.74 -2.71
CA ARG A 73 -11.62 -7.90 -3.79
C ARG A 73 -11.24 -9.02 -4.73
N LYS A 74 -12.23 -9.73 -5.27
CA LYS A 74 -12.04 -10.70 -6.35
C LYS A 74 -13.22 -10.70 -7.31
N ARG A 75 -12.95 -10.62 -8.61
CA ARG A 75 -13.98 -10.67 -9.66
C ARG A 75 -13.42 -11.33 -10.92
N GLY A 76 -14.01 -12.45 -11.32
CA GLY A 76 -13.58 -13.19 -12.51
C GLY A 76 -12.12 -13.61 -12.40
N SER A 77 -11.29 -13.14 -13.34
CA SER A 77 -9.85 -13.42 -13.40
C SER A 77 -8.96 -12.33 -12.80
N HIS A 78 -9.53 -11.42 -11.98
CA HIS A 78 -8.82 -10.34 -11.30
C HIS A 78 -9.10 -10.32 -9.79
N SER A 79 -8.12 -9.91 -8.98
CA SER A 79 -8.27 -9.65 -7.55
C SER A 79 -7.32 -8.58 -7.03
N THR A 80 -7.64 -8.03 -5.86
CA THR A 80 -6.79 -7.11 -5.11
C THR A 80 -6.59 -7.67 -3.71
N ALA A 81 -5.35 -7.69 -3.24
CA ALA A 81 -4.99 -8.12 -1.90
C ALA A 81 -4.03 -7.11 -1.25
N HIS A 82 -4.10 -7.03 0.08
CA HIS A 82 -3.10 -6.37 0.90
C HIS A 82 -2.14 -7.44 1.41
N VAL A 83 -0.83 -7.21 1.25
CA VAL A 83 0.22 -8.18 1.52
C VAL A 83 1.35 -7.50 2.25
N VAL A 84 1.87 -8.11 3.31
CA VAL A 84 3.09 -7.63 4.00
C VAL A 84 4.18 -8.68 3.88
N LEU A 85 5.29 -8.30 3.25
CA LEU A 85 6.47 -9.14 3.10
C LEU A 85 7.48 -8.86 4.22
N GLU A 86 8.18 -9.90 4.68
CA GLU A 86 9.11 -9.78 5.80
C GLU A 86 10.40 -9.01 5.49
N GLU A 87 10.94 -9.13 4.27
CA GLU A 87 12.16 -8.40 3.88
C GLU A 87 12.24 -8.22 2.34
N THR A 88 12.71 -7.05 1.90
CA THR A 88 13.03 -6.79 0.48
C THR A 88 14.34 -6.00 0.31
N VAL A 89 15.48 -6.68 0.47
CA VAL A 89 16.85 -6.11 0.37
C VAL A 89 17.11 -5.32 -0.95
N ALA A 90 16.41 -5.68 -2.02
CA ALA A 90 16.62 -5.07 -3.33
C ALA A 90 16.15 -3.60 -3.41
N ILE A 91 15.02 -3.25 -2.78
CA ILE A 91 14.50 -1.87 -2.80
C ILE A 91 15.38 -0.95 -1.95
N GLU A 92 15.90 -1.46 -0.83
CA GLU A 92 16.86 -0.73 0.00
C GLU A 92 18.11 -0.33 -0.79
N THR A 93 18.59 -1.22 -1.67
CA THR A 93 19.75 -0.92 -2.53
C THR A 93 19.45 0.28 -3.45
N VAL A 94 18.23 0.38 -3.99
CA VAL A 94 17.81 1.52 -4.82
C VAL A 94 17.79 2.80 -3.99
N LEU A 95 17.16 2.77 -2.81
CA LEU A 95 17.03 3.93 -1.92
C LEU A 95 18.41 4.41 -1.42
N ALA A 96 19.30 3.48 -1.05
CA ALA A 96 20.65 3.79 -0.56
C ALA A 96 21.53 4.50 -1.60
N ASN A 97 21.28 4.26 -2.89
CA ASN A 97 21.97 4.94 -3.99
C ASN A 97 21.22 6.21 -4.45
N GLY A 98 20.27 6.72 -3.67
CA GLY A 98 19.51 7.94 -4.00
C GLY A 98 18.51 7.76 -5.14
N GLY A 99 18.16 6.52 -5.46
CA GLY A 99 17.10 6.18 -6.39
C GLY A 99 15.73 6.10 -5.73
N ALA A 100 14.69 6.03 -6.55
CA ALA A 100 13.33 5.74 -6.11
C ALA A 100 12.63 4.83 -7.11
N VAL A 101 11.72 3.98 -6.63
CA VAL A 101 10.75 3.29 -7.49
C VAL A 101 9.65 4.30 -7.85
N ILE A 102 9.49 4.60 -9.14
CA ILE A 102 8.62 5.66 -9.65
C ILE A 102 7.40 5.14 -10.44
N GLY A 103 7.16 3.84 -10.41
CA GLY A 103 6.02 3.21 -11.05
C GLY A 103 5.69 1.86 -10.42
N PRO A 104 4.59 1.22 -10.85
CA PRO A 104 4.21 -0.08 -10.33
C PRO A 104 5.31 -1.12 -10.56
N LEU A 105 5.51 -1.97 -9.55
CA LEU A 105 6.27 -3.20 -9.70
C LEU A 105 5.38 -4.24 -10.37
N ARG A 106 5.94 -5.08 -11.23
CA ARG A 106 5.15 -6.09 -11.94
C ARG A 106 5.87 -7.42 -12.02
N ASP A 107 5.34 -8.41 -11.34
CA ASP A 107 5.82 -9.79 -11.36
C ASP A 107 5.09 -10.60 -12.43
N ARG A 108 5.86 -11.30 -13.27
CA ARG A 108 5.33 -12.29 -14.22
C ARG A 108 6.40 -13.32 -14.54
N ASN A 109 6.06 -14.61 -14.47
CA ASN A 109 6.96 -15.71 -14.81
C ASN A 109 8.27 -15.68 -14.00
N GLY A 110 8.20 -15.21 -12.74
CA GLY A 110 9.34 -15.06 -11.85
C GLY A 110 10.25 -13.88 -12.12
N TRP A 111 9.91 -13.01 -13.08
CA TRP A 111 10.60 -11.75 -13.32
C TRP A 111 9.79 -10.60 -12.75
N GLU A 112 10.46 -9.68 -12.07
CA GLU A 112 9.87 -8.45 -11.57
C GLU A 112 10.36 -7.26 -12.40
N ARG A 113 9.43 -6.51 -12.98
CA ARG A 113 9.72 -5.29 -13.74
C ARG A 113 9.70 -4.06 -12.84
N TRP A 114 10.79 -3.30 -12.87
CA TRP A 114 10.99 -2.13 -12.04
C TRP A 114 11.07 -0.86 -12.90
N HIS A 115 10.53 0.23 -12.37
CA HIS A 115 10.64 1.56 -12.95
C HIS A 115 11.32 2.47 -11.93
N LEU A 116 12.58 2.83 -12.19
CA LEU A 116 13.43 3.54 -11.26
C LEU A 116 13.71 4.96 -11.75
N GLY A 117 13.77 5.90 -10.81
CA GLY A 117 14.16 7.28 -11.04
C GLY A 117 15.37 7.64 -10.20
N PHE A 118 16.33 8.33 -10.81
CA PHE A 118 17.55 8.82 -10.18
C PHE A 118 17.75 10.32 -10.47
N ALA A 119 18.55 10.99 -9.65
CA ALA A 119 18.92 12.39 -9.87
C ALA A 119 19.74 12.54 -11.16
N ASP A 120 20.77 11.69 -11.31
CA ASP A 120 21.76 11.67 -12.38
C ASP A 120 22.10 10.24 -12.84
N ALA A 121 23.00 10.14 -13.82
CA ALA A 121 23.39 8.86 -14.43
C ALA A 121 24.37 8.06 -13.56
N ASP A 122 25.17 8.73 -12.71
CA ASP A 122 26.17 8.05 -11.87
C ASP A 122 25.47 7.26 -10.76
N ALA A 123 24.45 7.85 -10.13
CA ALA A 123 23.59 7.17 -9.16
C ALA A 123 22.87 5.95 -9.79
N ALA A 124 22.39 6.08 -11.03
CA ALA A 124 21.77 4.98 -11.76
C ALA A 124 22.77 3.85 -12.04
N ALA A 125 23.98 4.18 -12.49
CA ALA A 125 25.03 3.20 -12.76
C ALA A 125 25.49 2.46 -11.50
N ALA A 126 25.70 3.19 -10.38
CA ALA A 126 26.06 2.59 -9.10
C ALA A 126 24.99 1.63 -8.56
N THR A 127 23.71 1.97 -8.74
CA THR A 127 22.59 1.11 -8.37
C THR A 127 22.56 -0.16 -9.22
N LEU A 128 22.69 -0.02 -10.54
CA LEU A 128 22.70 -1.16 -11.45
C LEU A 128 23.86 -2.11 -11.16
N ASP A 129 25.07 -1.59 -10.94
CA ASP A 129 26.23 -2.41 -10.54
C ASP A 129 25.98 -3.14 -9.20
N SER A 130 25.38 -2.46 -8.22
CA SER A 130 25.04 -3.07 -6.93
C SER A 130 23.99 -4.17 -7.05
N LEU A 131 22.98 -3.98 -7.92
CA LEU A 131 21.94 -4.98 -8.18
C LEU A 131 22.48 -6.16 -8.98
N ASP A 132 23.25 -5.92 -10.04
CA ASP A 132 23.82 -6.96 -10.93
C ASP A 132 24.75 -7.93 -10.16
N ARG A 133 25.43 -7.44 -9.12
CA ARG A 133 26.25 -8.28 -8.24
C ARG A 133 25.45 -9.29 -7.41
N ARG A 134 24.15 -9.08 -7.24
CA ARG A 134 23.29 -9.84 -6.31
C ARG A 134 22.13 -10.55 -6.99
N TYR A 135 21.65 -10.00 -8.10
CA TYR A 135 20.43 -10.42 -8.76
C TYR A 135 20.65 -10.55 -10.26
N GLU A 136 19.88 -11.44 -10.87
CA GLU A 136 19.88 -11.60 -12.32
C GLU A 136 19.09 -10.43 -12.95
N LEU A 137 19.77 -9.62 -13.76
CA LEU A 137 19.15 -8.50 -14.49
C LEU A 137 18.97 -8.83 -15.96
N ALA A 138 17.80 -8.49 -16.50
CA ALA A 138 17.49 -8.55 -17.92
C ALA A 138 16.92 -7.20 -18.40
N ALA A 139 17.15 -6.90 -19.67
CA ALA A 139 16.54 -5.78 -20.39
C ALA A 139 16.55 -4.43 -19.62
N VAL A 140 17.66 -3.71 -19.68
CA VAL A 140 17.80 -2.39 -19.05
C VAL A 140 17.58 -1.30 -20.09
N GLU A 141 16.47 -0.56 -19.97
CA GLU A 141 16.22 0.65 -20.76
C GLU A 141 16.55 1.89 -19.92
N GLN A 142 17.43 2.75 -20.45
CA GLN A 142 17.83 3.99 -19.79
C GLN A 142 17.34 5.18 -20.61
N THR A 143 16.56 6.07 -19.99
CA THR A 143 16.08 7.29 -20.63
C THR A 143 16.56 8.50 -19.83
N PRO A 144 17.57 9.25 -20.31
CA PRO A 144 17.85 10.57 -19.75
C PRO A 144 16.65 11.46 -20.02
N ARG A 145 16.08 12.07 -18.97
CA ARG A 145 15.04 13.08 -19.15
C ARG A 145 15.74 14.41 -19.43
N SER A 146 15.61 14.91 -20.67
CA SER A 146 16.25 16.15 -21.13
C SER A 146 15.70 17.42 -20.48
N GLU A 147 14.53 17.34 -19.83
CA GLU A 147 13.89 18.45 -19.12
C GLU A 147 13.69 18.12 -17.64
N SER A 148 14.20 19.03 -16.80
CA SER A 148 13.87 19.14 -15.38
C SER A 148 12.69 20.10 -15.18
N LEU A 149 12.09 20.08 -13.98
CA LEU A 149 11.04 21.05 -13.65
C LEU A 149 11.55 22.50 -13.66
N ALA A 150 12.82 22.71 -13.29
CA ALA A 150 13.50 24.01 -13.37
C ALA A 150 13.66 24.47 -14.82
N SER A 151 14.15 23.60 -15.72
CA SER A 151 14.29 23.96 -17.14
C SER A 151 12.94 24.17 -17.84
N LEU A 152 11.89 23.47 -17.40
CA LEU A 152 10.50 23.75 -17.80
C LEU A 152 10.04 25.13 -17.29
N GLY A 153 10.39 25.47 -16.04
CA GLY A 153 10.19 26.79 -15.45
C GLY A 153 10.79 27.90 -16.28
N ASP A 154 12.08 27.77 -16.63
CA ASP A 154 12.79 28.73 -17.47
C ASP A 154 12.10 28.93 -18.82
N ARG A 155 11.71 27.83 -19.50
CA ARG A 155 11.00 27.92 -20.79
C ARG A 155 9.63 28.59 -20.68
N CYS A 156 8.94 28.36 -19.57
CA CYS A 156 7.60 28.92 -19.32
C CYS A 156 7.65 30.29 -18.62
N GLY A 157 8.83 30.85 -18.35
CA GLY A 157 8.98 32.12 -17.63
C GLY A 157 8.54 32.06 -16.16
N VAL A 158 8.58 30.88 -15.54
CA VAL A 158 8.20 30.65 -14.15
C VAL A 158 9.47 30.47 -13.31
N SER A 159 9.62 31.29 -12.27
CA SER A 159 10.79 31.20 -11.39
C SER A 159 10.77 29.94 -10.52
N ASP A 160 11.95 29.45 -10.14
CA ASP A 160 12.11 28.35 -9.17
C ASP A 160 11.37 28.61 -7.86
N VAL A 161 11.32 29.88 -7.42
CA VAL A 161 10.57 30.29 -6.23
C VAL A 161 9.06 30.07 -6.41
N ALA A 162 8.52 30.40 -7.59
CA ALA A 162 7.10 30.19 -7.89
C ALA A 162 6.77 28.69 -8.01
N ILE A 163 7.66 27.89 -8.61
CA ILE A 163 7.55 26.44 -8.65
C ILE A 163 7.54 25.86 -7.24
N SER A 164 8.54 26.20 -6.43
CA SER A 164 8.68 25.71 -5.05
C SER A 164 7.47 26.08 -4.19
N LYS A 165 6.97 27.31 -4.28
CA LYS A 165 5.77 27.74 -3.56
C LYS A 165 4.54 26.94 -3.96
N THR A 166 4.39 26.67 -5.26
CA THR A 166 3.26 25.91 -5.79
C THR A 166 3.31 24.46 -5.32
N LEU A 167 4.48 23.81 -5.38
CA LEU A 167 4.70 22.47 -4.86
C LEU A 167 4.41 22.38 -3.36
N ARG A 168 5.01 23.27 -2.54
CA ARG A 168 4.76 23.31 -1.09
C ARG A 168 3.28 23.53 -0.74
N ARG A 169 2.54 24.25 -1.58
CA ARG A 169 1.10 24.45 -1.40
C ARG A 169 0.32 23.19 -1.76
N ALA A 170 0.68 22.51 -2.84
CA ALA A 170 0.07 21.24 -3.24
C ALA A 170 0.33 20.15 -2.18
N GLU A 171 1.57 20.01 -1.72
CA GLU A 171 1.97 19.10 -0.64
C GLU A 171 1.15 19.34 0.63
N ARG A 172 1.04 20.60 1.10
CA ARG A 172 0.22 20.91 2.28
C ARG A 172 -1.24 20.55 2.13
N LYS A 173 -1.82 20.72 0.93
CA LYS A 173 -3.21 20.34 0.67
C LYS A 173 -3.38 18.83 0.70
N LEU A 174 -2.46 18.08 0.08
CA LEU A 174 -2.49 16.63 0.07
C LEU A 174 -2.31 16.07 1.48
N LEU A 175 -1.32 16.56 2.23
CA LEU A 175 -1.11 16.17 3.63
C LEU A 175 -2.32 16.53 4.50
N GLY A 176 -2.89 17.73 4.32
CA GLY A 176 -4.10 18.13 5.04
C GLY A 176 -5.28 17.21 4.75
N ALA A 177 -5.53 16.88 3.49
CA ALA A 177 -6.59 15.96 3.10
C ALA A 177 -6.36 14.54 3.65
N ALA A 178 -5.12 14.04 3.60
CA ALA A 178 -4.76 12.73 4.16
C ALA A 178 -4.96 12.67 5.68
N VAL A 179 -4.51 13.70 6.41
CA VAL A 179 -4.71 13.80 7.87
C VAL A 179 -6.20 13.89 8.21
N SER A 180 -6.98 14.67 7.46
CA SER A 180 -8.43 14.74 7.66
C SER A 180 -9.13 13.40 7.40
N ALA A 181 -8.68 12.64 6.41
CA ALA A 181 -9.24 11.31 6.13
C ALA A 181 -8.90 10.31 7.25
N LEU A 182 -7.67 10.34 7.78
CA LEU A 182 -7.26 9.50 8.91
C LEU A 182 -8.03 9.85 10.21
N ALA A 183 -8.19 11.14 10.51
CA ALA A 183 -8.97 11.58 11.68
C ALA A 183 -10.47 11.20 11.59
N GLY A 184 -10.98 10.94 10.39
CA GLY A 184 -12.33 10.43 10.18
C GLY A 184 -12.48 8.93 10.47
N LEU A 185 -11.38 8.17 10.56
CA LEU A 185 -11.40 6.72 10.83
C LEU A 185 -11.41 6.40 12.33
N ASP A 186 -10.87 7.29 13.19
CA ASP A 186 -10.86 7.13 14.65
C ASP A 186 -12.25 7.30 15.31
N GLY A 187 -13.28 7.67 14.54
CA GLY A 187 -14.64 7.93 15.04
C GLY A 187 -15.61 6.74 15.00
N PHE A 188 -15.16 5.52 14.68
CA PHE A 188 -16.04 4.37 14.41
C PHE A 188 -16.24 3.39 15.58
N ASP A 189 -15.68 3.65 16.77
CA ASP A 189 -15.68 2.70 17.89
C ASP A 189 -16.50 3.17 19.11
N SER A 190 -17.72 3.66 18.89
CA SER A 190 -18.64 3.99 19.99
C SER A 190 -20.10 3.66 19.66
N ASP A 191 -20.43 2.37 19.67
CA ASP A 191 -21.77 1.88 19.98
C ASP A 191 -21.83 1.53 21.47
N PRO A 192 -22.64 2.22 22.30
CA PRO A 192 -22.96 1.79 23.66
C PRO A 192 -24.31 1.08 23.65
N ASP A 193 -24.38 -0.12 23.10
CA ASP A 193 -25.51 -1.02 23.37
C ASP A 193 -24.97 -2.42 23.71
N SER A 194 -24.99 -2.73 25.01
CA SER A 194 -24.87 -4.08 25.54
C SER A 194 -25.63 -4.18 26.85
N ASP A 195 -26.84 -4.71 26.70
CA ASP A 195 -27.80 -5.26 27.65
C ASP A 195 -27.28 -5.76 29.02
N SER A 196 -28.17 -5.71 30.01
CA SER A 196 -28.20 -6.68 31.11
C SER A 196 -29.63 -6.95 31.60
N ASN A 197 -30.20 -8.02 31.04
CA ASN A 197 -30.97 -9.12 31.66
C ASN A 197 -32.22 -8.86 32.54
N SER A 198 -33.34 -9.42 32.04
CA SER A 198 -34.50 -10.00 32.77
C SER A 198 -34.07 -11.19 33.65
N ASP A 199 -34.60 -11.50 34.85
CA ASP A 199 -35.91 -12.08 35.26
C ASP A 199 -35.76 -12.58 36.75
N PRO A 200 -36.74 -13.18 37.50
CA PRO A 200 -38.23 -13.13 37.51
C PRO A 200 -38.88 -12.98 38.93
N ASP A 201 -40.22 -12.88 38.94
CA ASP A 201 -41.27 -12.94 40.01
C ASP A 201 -40.97 -13.33 41.49
N SER A 202 -41.56 -12.56 42.43
CA SER A 202 -42.37 -13.08 43.58
C SER A 202 -43.08 -11.97 44.40
N ASN A 203 -44.40 -11.88 44.21
CA ASN A 203 -45.50 -11.66 45.18
C ASN A 203 -45.23 -11.04 46.57
N SER A 204 -45.98 -9.99 46.95
CA SER A 204 -46.89 -9.95 48.13
C SER A 204 -47.40 -8.52 48.42
N ASP A 205 -48.70 -8.31 48.21
CA ASP A 205 -49.55 -7.35 48.96
C ASP A 205 -49.57 -7.73 50.46
N PRO A 206 -49.87 -6.83 51.44
CA PRO A 206 -51.17 -6.16 51.50
C PRO A 206 -51.27 -4.77 52.20
N ASN A 207 -52.28 -4.00 51.75
CA ASN A 207 -53.29 -3.27 52.56
C ASN A 207 -52.84 -2.22 53.61
N SER A 208 -53.26 -0.95 53.44
CA SER A 208 -54.17 -0.27 54.39
C SER A 208 -54.54 1.15 53.98
N THR A 209 -55.84 1.32 53.73
CA THR A 209 -56.76 2.41 54.10
C THR A 209 -56.20 3.57 54.96
N ASN A 210 -56.41 4.82 54.51
CA ASN A 210 -56.99 5.94 55.30
C ASN A 210 -57.08 7.20 54.41
N ALA A 211 -58.28 7.67 54.05
CA ALA A 211 -59.16 8.56 54.82
C ALA A 211 -58.91 10.05 54.47
N ARG A 212 -59.94 10.68 53.88
CA ARG A 212 -60.13 12.14 53.79
C ARG A 212 -60.12 12.76 55.19
N PRO A 213 -59.86 14.07 55.31
CA PRO A 213 -60.98 15.00 55.42
C PRO A 213 -60.80 16.36 54.70
N ASP A 214 -61.96 16.90 54.31
CA ASP A 214 -62.43 18.29 54.32
C ASP A 214 -61.48 19.50 54.17
N GLY A 215 -61.87 20.40 53.24
CA GLY A 215 -62.51 21.64 53.68
C GLY A 215 -61.93 22.98 53.20
N GLY A 216 -62.79 23.77 52.55
CA GLY A 216 -62.75 25.25 52.49
C GLY A 216 -62.02 25.84 51.27
N GLY A 217 -62.55 26.80 50.52
CA GLY A 217 -63.77 27.61 50.60
C GLY A 217 -63.69 28.64 49.47
#